data_AF-A4C189-F1
#
_entry.id   AF-A4C189-F1
#
_cell.length_a   1.000
_cell.length_b   1.000
_cell.length_c   1.000
_cell.angle_alpha   90.00
_cell.angle_beta   90.00
_cell.angle_gamma   90.00
#
_symmetry.space_group_name_H-M   'P 1'
#
loop_
_entity.id
_entity.type
_entity.pdbx_description
1 polymer ?
#
loop_
_entity_poly.entity_id
_entity_poly.type
_entity_poly.pdbx_seq_one_letter_code
_entity_poly.pdbx_strand_id
1 'polypeptide(L)'
;MKNLNFETILEDAQKFLRTENDSYIQTYTEFIKYFEQINAGKINEHNLVIASHFVYGWMPTIIHLKLEQKDKVLFLLNAVKNGHILKVNELEILKKSINNSLVGLSKLLHFINPKDYAIWDSRIFRYLTEKKSSYGIDRPQLYLDYLKGIKNISENKDYGKIHDLISRNFEYDIYPTRAIEITMFETDRNRQSRMKK
;
A
#
# COMPACT_ATOMS: atom_id res chain seq x y z
N MET A 1 -11.98 -6.82 10.08
CA MET A 1 -12.18 -5.41 9.66
C MET A 1 -13.55 -5.34 9.01
N LYS A 2 -14.38 -4.36 9.40
CA LYS A 2 -15.83 -4.40 9.11
C LYS A 2 -16.15 -4.29 7.62
N ASN A 3 -15.41 -3.45 6.90
CA ASN A 3 -15.69 -3.09 5.50
C ASN A 3 -14.80 -3.83 4.48
N LEU A 4 -14.03 -4.83 4.91
CA LEU A 4 -13.12 -5.58 4.04
C LEU A 4 -13.75 -6.91 3.61
N ASN A 5 -14.72 -6.83 2.71
CA ASN A 5 -15.38 -7.97 2.08
C ASN A 5 -15.70 -7.65 0.62
N PHE A 6 -16.00 -8.67 -0.17
CA PHE A 6 -16.19 -8.53 -1.62
C PHE A 6 -17.37 -7.62 -1.96
N GLU A 7 -18.52 -7.81 -1.30
CA GLU A 7 -19.76 -7.11 -1.59
C GLU A 7 -19.61 -5.60 -1.36
N THR A 8 -18.98 -5.21 -0.23
CA THR A 8 -18.73 -3.80 0.09
C THR A 8 -17.77 -3.16 -0.92
N ILE A 9 -16.68 -3.83 -1.29
CA ILE A 9 -15.73 -3.28 -2.26
C ILE A 9 -16.36 -3.18 -3.66
N LEU A 10 -17.19 -4.14 -4.06
CA LEU A 10 -17.92 -4.08 -5.34
C LEU A 10 -18.90 -2.89 -5.37
N GLU A 11 -19.64 -2.66 -4.29
CA GLU A 11 -20.55 -1.52 -4.19
C GLU A 11 -19.80 -0.18 -4.29
N ASP A 12 -18.66 -0.06 -3.59
CA ASP A 12 -17.83 1.14 -3.65
C ASP A 12 -17.17 1.31 -5.04
N ALA A 13 -16.77 0.21 -5.70
CA ALA A 13 -16.22 0.23 -7.05
C ALA A 13 -17.24 0.70 -8.11
N GLN A 14 -18.52 0.34 -7.94
CA GLN A 14 -19.60 0.84 -8.81
C GLN A 14 -19.79 2.36 -8.69
N LYS A 15 -19.47 2.92 -7.54
CA LYS A 15 -19.55 4.35 -7.23
C LYS A 15 -18.19 5.04 -7.33
N PHE A 16 -17.19 4.37 -7.94
CA PHE A 16 -15.83 4.88 -8.01
C PHE A 16 -15.81 6.20 -8.76
N LEU A 17 -15.34 7.24 -8.07
CA LEU A 17 -15.14 8.57 -8.61
C LEU A 17 -13.70 8.95 -8.34
N ARG A 18 -12.89 8.99 -9.40
CA ARG A 18 -11.50 9.41 -9.34
C ARG A 18 -11.45 10.92 -9.16
N THR A 19 -10.67 11.40 -8.19
CA THR A 19 -10.36 12.82 -8.08
C THR A 19 -9.49 13.29 -9.27
N GLU A 20 -9.93 14.33 -9.98
CA GLU A 20 -9.18 14.91 -11.11
C GLU A 20 -7.86 15.57 -10.66
N ASN A 21 -6.87 15.60 -11.57
CA ASN A 21 -5.56 16.26 -11.37
C ASN A 21 -4.78 15.81 -10.13
N ASP A 22 -4.88 14.52 -9.78
CA ASP A 22 -4.14 13.98 -8.65
C ASP A 22 -2.68 13.66 -9.01
N SER A 23 -1.75 14.48 -8.51
CA SER A 23 -0.31 14.28 -8.66
C SER A 23 0.18 12.94 -8.09
N TYR A 24 -0.54 12.35 -7.13
CA TYR A 24 -0.22 11.00 -6.61
C TYR A 24 -0.36 9.93 -7.69
N ILE A 25 -1.36 10.04 -8.56
CA ILE A 25 -1.59 9.05 -9.62
C ILE A 25 -0.55 9.17 -10.72
N GLN A 26 -0.19 10.41 -11.08
CA GLN A 26 0.86 10.66 -12.08
C GLN A 26 2.21 10.12 -11.59
N THR A 27 2.61 10.47 -10.36
CA THR A 27 3.89 10.05 -9.78
C THR A 27 3.96 8.56 -9.45
N TYR A 28 2.81 7.90 -9.19
CA TYR A 28 2.76 6.46 -8.92
C TYR A 28 3.39 5.64 -10.05
N THR A 29 3.09 5.96 -11.31
CA THR A 29 3.61 5.21 -12.47
C THR A 29 5.12 5.33 -12.60
N GLU A 30 5.68 6.50 -12.33
CA GLU A 30 7.13 6.72 -12.32
C GLU A 30 7.81 5.97 -11.18
N PHE A 31 7.17 5.86 -10.00
CA PHE A 31 7.68 5.04 -8.91
C PHE A 31 7.66 3.56 -9.26
N ILE A 32 6.60 3.04 -9.87
CA ILE A 32 6.56 1.64 -10.32
C ILE A 32 7.71 1.35 -11.29
N LYS A 33 7.92 2.18 -12.32
CA LYS A 33 9.04 2.03 -13.27
C LYS A 33 10.40 2.04 -12.58
N TYR A 34 10.62 2.96 -11.64
CA TYR A 34 11.87 3.04 -10.88
C TYR A 34 12.14 1.76 -10.07
N PHE A 35 11.12 1.25 -9.39
CA PHE A 35 11.27 0.03 -8.59
C PHE A 35 11.39 -1.23 -9.44
N GLU A 36 10.77 -1.30 -10.62
CA GLU A 36 11.00 -2.38 -11.60
C GLU A 36 12.49 -2.47 -11.98
N GLN A 37 13.13 -1.32 -12.23
CA GLN A 37 14.56 -1.27 -12.54
C GLN A 37 15.43 -1.73 -11.36
N ILE A 38 15.11 -1.30 -10.13
CA ILE A 38 15.80 -1.78 -8.92
C ILE A 38 15.64 -3.29 -8.77
N ASN A 39 14.43 -3.79 -9.02
CA ASN A 39 14.07 -5.18 -8.78
C ASN A 39 14.73 -6.17 -9.76
N ALA A 40 15.20 -5.69 -10.91
CA ALA A 40 16.01 -6.47 -11.85
C ALA A 40 17.31 -6.99 -11.21
N GLY A 41 17.84 -6.30 -10.19
CA GLY A 41 19.01 -6.69 -9.42
C GLY A 41 18.69 -7.05 -7.97
N LYS A 42 19.73 -7.34 -7.17
CA LYS A 42 19.60 -7.48 -5.71
C LYS A 42 19.42 -6.10 -5.08
N ILE A 43 18.38 -5.93 -4.27
CA ILE A 43 18.18 -4.70 -3.50
C ILE A 43 19.33 -4.56 -2.52
N ASN A 44 20.11 -3.50 -2.65
CA ASN A 44 21.26 -3.18 -1.80
C ASN A 44 20.99 -1.92 -0.97
N GLU A 45 21.99 -1.51 -0.17
CA GLU A 45 21.89 -0.35 0.71
C GLU A 45 21.62 0.95 -0.07
N HIS A 46 22.25 1.15 -1.22
CA HIS A 46 22.02 2.32 -2.07
C HIS A 46 20.56 2.39 -2.54
N ASN A 47 19.99 1.27 -2.99
CA ASN A 47 18.59 1.21 -3.36
C ASN A 47 17.68 1.50 -2.16
N LEU A 48 17.94 0.88 -1.01
CA LEU A 48 17.17 1.09 0.22
C LEU A 48 17.10 2.57 0.61
N VAL A 49 18.24 3.26 0.59
CA VAL A 49 18.30 4.68 0.95
C VAL A 49 17.43 5.52 0.00
N ILE A 50 17.63 5.39 -1.32
CA ILE A 50 16.90 6.22 -2.29
C ILE A 50 15.41 5.89 -2.29
N ALA A 51 15.06 4.60 -2.38
CA ALA A 51 13.69 4.12 -2.41
C ALA A 51 12.88 4.58 -1.19
N SER A 52 13.50 4.56 -0.01
CA SER A 52 12.84 5.02 1.21
C SER A 52 12.57 6.53 1.19
N HIS A 53 13.50 7.34 0.68
CA HIS A 53 13.29 8.78 0.54
C HIS A 53 12.20 9.12 -0.49
N PHE A 54 12.14 8.41 -1.63
CA PHE A 54 11.08 8.59 -2.62
C PHE A 54 9.69 8.34 -2.05
N VAL A 55 9.52 7.24 -1.33
CA VAL A 55 8.25 6.91 -0.68
C VAL A 55 7.86 7.96 0.36
N TYR A 56 8.83 8.49 1.09
CA TYR A 56 8.59 9.57 2.06
C TYR A 56 8.34 10.93 1.40
N GLY A 57 8.61 11.10 0.11
CA GLY A 57 8.14 12.25 -0.66
C GLY A 57 6.61 12.38 -0.70
N TRP A 58 5.88 11.30 -0.44
CA TRP A 58 4.42 11.29 -0.27
C TRP A 58 3.96 11.52 1.17
N MET A 59 4.89 11.82 2.09
CA MET A 59 4.61 11.98 3.51
C MET A 59 5.14 13.33 4.00
N PRO A 60 4.46 13.98 4.97
CA PRO A 60 4.92 15.26 5.51
C PRO A 60 6.12 15.13 6.47
N THR A 61 6.62 13.92 6.70
CA THR A 61 7.63 13.63 7.72
C THR A 61 8.98 13.38 7.06
N ILE A 62 10.03 14.00 7.57
CA ILE A 62 11.41 13.68 7.17
C ILE A 62 11.74 12.27 7.65
N ILE A 63 12.27 11.45 6.74
CA ILE A 63 12.67 10.08 7.07
C ILE A 63 13.98 10.05 7.85
N HIS A 64 14.03 9.21 8.87
CA HIS A 64 15.27 8.81 9.54
C HIS A 64 15.44 7.30 9.41
N LEU A 65 16.43 6.89 8.61
CA LEU A 65 16.76 5.48 8.42
C LEU A 65 17.62 4.98 9.58
N LYS A 66 17.25 3.82 10.12
CA LYS A 66 17.97 3.14 11.19
C LYS A 66 18.55 1.84 10.64
N LEU A 67 19.84 1.89 10.28
CA LEU A 67 20.53 0.85 9.52
C LEU A 67 21.35 -0.11 10.40
N GLU A 68 21.09 -0.18 11.71
CA GLU A 68 21.84 -1.04 12.63
C GLU A 68 21.68 -2.55 12.31
N GLN A 69 20.55 -2.94 11.73
CA GLN A 69 20.28 -4.32 11.26
C GLN A 69 20.23 -4.42 9.73
N LYS A 70 21.05 -3.62 9.01
CA LYS A 70 20.96 -3.48 7.55
C LYS A 70 20.97 -4.81 6.79
N ASP A 71 21.81 -5.77 7.16
CA ASP A 71 21.90 -7.05 6.43
C ASP A 71 20.60 -7.83 6.52
N LYS A 72 19.96 -7.80 7.69
CA LYS A 72 18.65 -8.43 7.92
C LYS A 72 17.53 -7.69 7.18
N VAL A 73 17.59 -6.35 7.14
CA VAL A 73 16.66 -5.52 6.37
C VAL A 73 16.76 -5.86 4.88
N LEU A 74 17.96 -5.85 4.31
CA LEU A 74 18.19 -6.15 2.90
C LEU A 74 17.79 -7.60 2.56
N PHE A 75 18.06 -8.55 3.46
CA PHE A 75 17.59 -9.93 3.30
C PHE A 75 16.06 -9.99 3.18
N LEU A 76 15.34 -9.36 4.10
CA LEU A 76 13.88 -9.35 4.11
C LEU A 76 13.28 -8.62 2.90
N LEU A 77 13.86 -7.49 2.47
CA LEU A 77 13.39 -6.77 1.28
C LEU A 77 13.58 -7.57 -0.01
N ASN A 78 14.71 -8.29 -0.15
CA ASN A 78 14.90 -9.19 -1.28
C ASN A 78 13.97 -10.41 -1.20
N ALA A 79 13.62 -10.89 -0.01
CA ALA A 79 12.61 -11.94 0.15
C ALA A 79 11.22 -11.44 -0.30
N VAL A 80 10.83 -10.23 0.10
CA VAL A 80 9.57 -9.57 -0.33
C VAL A 80 9.49 -9.44 -1.84
N LYS A 81 10.58 -8.97 -2.46
CA LYS A 81 10.70 -8.89 -3.92
C LYS A 81 10.42 -10.24 -4.61
N ASN A 82 10.80 -11.34 -3.96
CA ASN A 82 10.61 -12.71 -4.44
C ASN A 82 9.28 -13.34 -3.98
N GLY A 83 8.32 -12.55 -3.47
CA GLY A 83 6.98 -13.03 -3.10
C GLY A 83 6.83 -13.52 -1.66
N HIS A 84 7.83 -13.31 -0.79
CA HIS A 84 7.70 -13.66 0.63
C HIS A 84 6.71 -12.73 1.34
N ILE A 85 5.71 -13.31 2.02
CA ILE A 85 4.80 -12.57 2.90
C ILE A 85 5.40 -12.52 4.31
N LEU A 86 5.85 -11.33 4.68
CA LEU A 86 6.44 -11.01 5.98
C LEU A 86 5.53 -11.38 7.17
N LYS A 87 6.13 -11.89 8.23
CA LYS A 87 5.51 -12.14 9.53
C LYS A 87 5.58 -10.89 10.42
N VAL A 88 4.82 -10.88 11.53
CA VAL A 88 4.78 -9.76 12.49
C VAL A 88 6.17 -9.33 12.96
N ASN A 89 7.01 -10.29 13.35
CA ASN A 89 8.38 -10.01 13.81
C ASN A 89 9.28 -9.44 12.71
N GLU A 90 9.10 -9.87 11.45
CA GLU A 90 9.85 -9.37 10.29
C GLU A 90 9.42 -7.95 9.93
N LEU A 91 8.11 -7.68 9.97
CA LEU A 91 7.56 -6.33 9.85
C LEU A 91 8.09 -5.41 10.95
N GLU A 92 8.18 -5.86 12.20
CA GLU A 92 8.75 -5.05 13.29
C GLU A 92 10.21 -4.68 13.05
N ILE A 93 11.01 -5.59 12.47
CA ILE A 93 12.40 -5.32 12.11
C ILE A 93 12.46 -4.23 11.03
N LEU A 94 11.74 -4.43 9.92
CA LEU A 94 11.73 -3.47 8.82
C LEU A 94 11.17 -2.10 9.23
N LYS A 95 10.09 -2.10 10.01
CA LYS A 95 9.44 -0.88 10.50
C LYS A 95 10.41 -0.05 11.31
N LYS A 96 11.17 -0.67 12.23
CA LYS A 96 12.18 0.04 13.03
C LYS A 96 13.24 0.72 12.17
N SER A 97 13.62 0.12 11.05
CA SER A 97 14.58 0.70 10.11
C SER A 97 14.04 1.86 9.28
N ILE A 98 12.72 2.01 9.19
CA ILE A 98 12.04 3.02 8.37
C ILE A 98 11.14 3.88 9.27
N ASN A 99 11.77 4.79 10.02
CA ASN A 99 11.13 5.76 10.91
C ASN A 99 10.12 5.17 11.93
N ASN A 100 10.21 3.86 12.23
CA ASN A 100 9.23 3.13 13.02
C ASN A 100 7.77 3.28 12.51
N SER A 101 7.58 3.48 11.20
CA SER A 101 6.27 3.74 10.59
C SER A 101 5.83 2.59 9.68
N LEU A 102 4.70 1.97 10.00
CA LEU A 102 4.10 0.95 9.15
C LEU A 102 3.49 1.56 7.90
N VAL A 103 3.06 2.82 7.97
CA VAL A 103 2.55 3.57 6.81
C VAL A 103 3.66 3.78 5.78
N GLY A 104 4.83 4.24 6.20
CA GLY A 104 6.00 4.39 5.32
C GLY A 104 6.50 3.05 4.79
N LEU A 105 6.62 2.05 5.68
CA LEU A 105 7.02 0.70 5.31
C LEU A 105 6.08 0.08 4.26
N SER A 106 4.76 0.17 4.44
CA SER A 106 3.79 -0.45 3.51
C SER A 106 3.89 0.09 2.09
N LYS A 107 4.20 1.38 1.93
CA LYS A 107 4.41 2.01 0.62
C LYS A 107 5.70 1.49 -0.01
N LEU A 108 6.78 1.40 0.75
CA LEU A 108 8.02 0.80 0.25
C LEU A 108 7.81 -0.65 -0.19
N LEU A 109 7.12 -1.45 0.63
CA LEU A 109 6.79 -2.84 0.29
C LEU A 109 5.91 -2.93 -0.95
N HIS A 110 4.91 -2.05 -1.09
CA HIS A 110 4.05 -1.97 -2.27
C HIS A 110 4.84 -1.68 -3.54
N PHE A 111 5.77 -0.73 -3.53
CA PHE A 111 6.56 -0.46 -4.74
C PHE A 111 7.58 -1.56 -5.04
N ILE A 112 8.11 -2.26 -4.02
CA ILE A 112 8.96 -3.43 -4.23
C ILE A 112 8.18 -4.61 -4.81
N ASN A 113 6.98 -4.88 -4.29
CA ASN A 113 6.14 -5.99 -4.74
C ASN A 113 4.66 -5.57 -4.70
N PRO A 114 4.17 -4.88 -5.74
CA PRO A 114 2.80 -4.37 -5.77
C PRO A 114 1.78 -5.51 -5.86
N LYS A 115 2.19 -6.68 -6.35
CA LYS A 115 1.32 -7.85 -6.49
C LYS A 115 0.82 -8.38 -5.14
N ASP A 116 1.68 -8.40 -4.13
CA ASP A 116 1.36 -9.02 -2.83
C ASP A 116 1.15 -8.01 -1.70
N TYR A 117 1.72 -6.80 -1.83
CA TYR A 117 1.66 -5.77 -0.81
C TYR A 117 0.79 -4.62 -1.27
N ALA A 118 -0.29 -4.33 -0.54
CA ALA A 118 -1.08 -3.13 -0.73
C ALA A 118 -0.60 -1.99 0.18
N ILE A 119 -0.80 -0.74 -0.26
CA ILE A 119 -0.52 0.45 0.55
C ILE A 119 -1.43 0.46 1.78
N TRP A 120 -0.85 0.84 2.92
CA TRP A 120 -1.53 1.05 4.18
C TRP A 120 -1.30 2.48 4.66
N ASP A 121 -2.37 3.26 4.75
CA ASP A 121 -2.31 4.64 5.21
C ASP A 121 -3.50 5.00 6.12
N SER A 122 -3.58 6.27 6.52
CA SER A 122 -4.64 6.74 7.42
C SER A 122 -6.04 6.73 6.81
N ARG A 123 -6.17 6.80 5.48
CA ARG A 123 -7.46 6.71 4.78
C ARG A 123 -7.93 5.27 4.75
N ILE A 124 -7.04 4.34 4.39
CA ILE A 124 -7.32 2.89 4.44
C ILE A 124 -7.70 2.48 5.86
N PHE A 125 -6.92 2.91 6.86
CA PHE A 125 -7.20 2.61 8.26
C PHE A 125 -8.58 3.12 8.71
N ARG A 126 -8.91 4.38 8.37
CA ARG A 126 -10.21 4.98 8.70
C ARG A 126 -11.36 4.29 7.96
N TYR A 127 -11.19 3.96 6.68
CA TYR A 127 -12.18 3.21 5.90
C TYR A 127 -12.53 1.88 6.58
N LEU A 128 -11.52 1.15 7.06
CA LEU A 128 -11.67 -0.20 7.61
C LEU A 128 -12.17 -0.24 9.05
N THR A 129 -11.91 0.83 9.82
CA THR A 129 -12.17 0.87 11.27
C THR A 129 -13.24 1.88 11.67
N GLU A 130 -13.61 2.80 10.78
CA GLU A 130 -14.49 3.96 11.04
C GLU A 130 -13.95 4.90 12.14
N LYS A 131 -12.70 4.71 12.60
CA LYS A 131 -12.09 5.51 13.65
C LYS A 131 -11.57 6.83 13.11
N LYS A 132 -11.83 7.92 13.85
CA LYS A 132 -11.24 9.25 13.57
C LYS A 132 -9.75 9.31 13.92
N SER A 133 -9.34 8.61 14.98
CA SER A 133 -7.94 8.53 15.41
C SER A 133 -7.18 7.47 14.62
N SER A 134 -5.91 7.73 14.32
CA SER A 134 -4.96 6.76 13.75
C SER A 134 -4.31 5.85 14.80
N TYR A 135 -4.75 5.89 16.06
CA TYR A 135 -4.19 5.04 17.12
C TYR A 135 -4.30 3.56 16.76
N GLY A 136 -3.15 2.89 16.72
CA GLY A 136 -3.03 1.48 16.35
C GLY A 136 -2.71 1.22 14.88
N ILE A 137 -2.59 2.25 14.04
CA ILE A 137 -2.23 2.11 12.61
C ILE A 137 -0.87 1.42 12.41
N ASP A 138 0.06 1.55 13.35
CA ASP A 138 1.39 0.94 13.29
C ASP A 138 1.49 -0.48 13.84
N ARG A 139 0.35 -1.15 14.09
CA ARG A 139 0.30 -2.56 14.56
C ARG A 139 0.46 -3.51 13.37
N PRO A 140 1.55 -4.31 13.29
CA PRO A 140 1.79 -5.19 12.15
C PRO A 140 0.68 -6.21 11.90
N GLN A 141 0.08 -6.75 12.95
CA GLN A 141 -1.00 -7.72 12.81
C GLN A 141 -2.19 -7.15 12.03
N LEU A 142 -2.55 -5.88 12.27
CA LEU A 142 -3.62 -5.22 11.52
C LEU A 142 -3.26 -5.09 10.04
N TYR A 143 -2.00 -4.79 9.71
CA TYR A 143 -1.58 -4.73 8.31
C TYR A 143 -1.63 -6.11 7.64
N LEU A 144 -1.23 -7.18 8.34
CA LEU A 144 -1.32 -8.54 7.79
C LEU A 144 -2.76 -9.01 7.60
N ASP A 145 -3.65 -8.71 8.55
CA ASP A 145 -5.07 -9.00 8.42
C ASP A 145 -5.69 -8.27 7.22
N TYR A 146 -5.21 -7.05 6.95
CA TYR A 146 -5.60 -6.25 5.79
C TYR A 146 -5.13 -6.89 4.47
N LEU A 147 -3.85 -7.25 4.35
CA LEU A 147 -3.33 -7.93 3.17
C LEU A 147 -4.05 -9.25 2.90
N LYS A 148 -4.35 -10.03 3.96
CA LYS A 148 -5.13 -11.25 3.86
C LYS A 148 -6.55 -11.00 3.32
N GLY A 149 -7.22 -9.96 3.82
CA GLY A 149 -8.56 -9.59 3.34
C GLY A 149 -8.55 -9.15 1.87
N ILE A 150 -7.57 -8.36 1.44
CA ILE A 150 -7.37 -8.01 0.03
C ILE A 150 -7.18 -9.25 -0.82
N LYS A 151 -6.31 -10.18 -0.39
CA LYS A 151 -6.06 -11.43 -1.09
C LYS A 151 -7.35 -12.24 -1.27
N ASN A 152 -8.11 -12.42 -0.20
CA ASN A 152 -9.40 -13.13 -0.27
C ASN A 152 -10.39 -12.48 -1.26
N ILE A 153 -10.41 -11.15 -1.36
CA ILE A 153 -11.27 -10.44 -2.32
C ILE A 153 -10.77 -10.67 -3.75
N SER A 154 -9.45 -10.63 -3.97
CA SER A 154 -8.85 -10.88 -5.29
C SER A 154 -9.02 -12.32 -5.79
N GLU A 155 -9.17 -13.28 -4.87
CA GLU A 155 -9.42 -14.70 -5.19
C GLU A 155 -10.92 -15.02 -5.36
N ASN A 156 -11.80 -14.04 -5.15
CA ASN A 156 -13.23 -14.23 -5.40
C ASN A 156 -13.47 -14.49 -6.90
N LYS A 157 -14.31 -15.49 -7.22
CA LYS A 157 -14.66 -15.85 -8.60
C LYS A 157 -15.22 -14.68 -9.43
N ASP A 158 -15.84 -13.71 -8.77
CA ASP A 158 -16.45 -12.53 -9.37
C ASP A 158 -15.53 -11.29 -9.34
N TYR A 159 -14.26 -11.43 -8.93
CA TYR A 159 -13.29 -10.34 -8.83
C TYR A 159 -13.13 -9.54 -10.13
N GLY A 160 -13.26 -10.20 -11.29
CA GLY A 160 -13.22 -9.53 -12.60
C GLY A 160 -14.16 -8.32 -12.69
N LYS A 161 -15.32 -8.37 -12.03
CA LYS A 161 -16.27 -7.24 -11.98
C LYS A 161 -15.65 -6.01 -11.29
N ILE A 162 -14.95 -6.20 -10.17
CA ILE A 162 -14.26 -5.09 -9.48
C ILE A 162 -13.12 -4.60 -10.37
N HIS A 163 -12.34 -5.52 -10.92
CA HIS A 163 -11.18 -5.19 -11.74
C HIS A 163 -11.56 -4.29 -12.93
N ASP A 164 -12.55 -4.69 -13.72
CA ASP A 164 -13.00 -3.96 -14.91
C ASP A 164 -13.55 -2.58 -14.58
N LEU A 165 -14.27 -2.45 -13.45
CA LEU A 165 -14.82 -1.17 -13.01
C LEU A 165 -13.71 -0.16 -12.68
N ILE A 166 -12.58 -0.63 -12.14
CA ILE A 166 -11.49 0.21 -11.66
C ILE A 166 -10.44 0.45 -12.75
N SER A 167 -10.02 -0.59 -13.48
CA SER A 167 -8.91 -0.55 -14.46
C SER A 167 -9.14 0.49 -15.56
N ARG A 168 -10.38 0.65 -16.04
CA ARG A 168 -10.77 1.67 -17.04
C ARG A 168 -10.48 3.13 -16.64
N ASN A 169 -10.15 3.39 -15.37
CA ASN A 169 -9.81 4.73 -14.87
C ASN A 169 -8.29 5.01 -14.90
N PHE A 170 -7.49 4.05 -15.36
CA PHE A 170 -6.03 4.11 -15.36
C PHE A 170 -5.49 3.74 -16.75
N GLU A 171 -4.38 4.37 -17.14
CA GLU A 171 -3.70 4.14 -18.43
C GLU A 171 -2.63 3.05 -18.33
N TYR A 172 -2.61 2.31 -17.23
CA TYR A 172 -1.63 1.26 -16.94
C TYR A 172 -2.33 0.08 -16.27
N ASP A 173 -1.72 -1.10 -16.40
CA ASP A 173 -2.24 -2.32 -15.78
C ASP A 173 -2.13 -2.22 -14.25
N ILE A 174 -3.26 -2.43 -13.58
CA ILE A 174 -3.34 -2.37 -12.12
C ILE A 174 -3.34 -3.78 -11.53
N TYR A 175 -2.52 -4.02 -10.51
CA TYR A 175 -2.61 -5.26 -9.74
C TYR A 175 -3.89 -5.33 -8.91
N PRO A 176 -4.41 -6.53 -8.60
CA PRO A 176 -5.61 -6.66 -7.79
C PRO A 176 -5.57 -5.97 -6.43
N THR A 177 -4.42 -6.06 -5.76
CA THR A 177 -4.09 -5.34 -4.53
C THR A 177 -4.30 -3.84 -4.68
N ARG A 178 -3.81 -3.24 -5.76
CA ARG A 178 -3.93 -1.81 -6.05
C ARG A 178 -5.37 -1.43 -6.40
N ALA A 179 -6.07 -2.24 -7.19
CA ALA A 179 -7.47 -1.99 -7.54
C ALA A 179 -8.37 -1.93 -6.30
N ILE A 180 -8.20 -2.87 -5.37
CA ILE A 180 -8.98 -2.92 -4.12
C ILE A 180 -8.57 -1.75 -3.21
N GLU A 181 -7.27 -1.51 -3.03
CA GLU A 181 -6.75 -0.42 -2.20
C GLU A 181 -7.21 0.96 -2.67
N ILE A 182 -7.12 1.26 -3.97
CA ILE A 182 -7.49 2.58 -4.50
C ILE A 182 -9.00 2.83 -4.41
N THR A 183 -9.80 1.77 -4.50
CA THR A 183 -11.25 1.84 -4.27
C THR A 183 -11.54 2.31 -2.84
N MET A 184 -10.88 1.73 -1.84
CA MET A 184 -11.01 2.15 -0.44
C MET A 184 -10.50 3.59 -0.22
N PHE A 185 -9.36 3.93 -0.82
CA PHE A 185 -8.72 5.23 -0.70
C PHE A 185 -9.61 6.37 -1.22
N GLU A 186 -10.09 6.27 -2.46
CA GLU A 186 -10.95 7.30 -3.07
C GLU A 186 -12.32 7.35 -2.40
N THR A 187 -12.85 6.20 -1.97
CA THR A 187 -14.12 6.17 -1.22
C THR A 187 -14.03 6.96 0.08
N ASP A 188 -13.01 6.72 0.91
CA ASP A 188 -12.80 7.52 2.12
C ASP A 188 -12.53 8.99 1.79
N ARG A 189 -11.70 9.27 0.79
CA ARG A 189 -11.41 10.65 0.35
C ARG A 189 -12.68 11.42 -0.01
N ASN A 190 -13.57 10.81 -0.78
CA ASN A 190 -14.83 11.40 -1.19
C ASN A 190 -15.78 11.60 0.00
N ARG A 191 -15.84 10.65 0.95
CA ARG A 191 -16.58 10.81 2.21
C ARG A 191 -16.06 12.02 3.02
N GLN A 192 -14.75 12.16 3.15
CA GLN A 192 -14.14 13.29 3.88
C GLN A 192 -14.35 14.64 3.17
N SER A 193 -14.35 14.68 1.83
CA SER A 193 -14.61 15.90 1.07
C SER A 193 -16.05 16.39 1.26
N ARG A 194 -17.03 15.48 1.26
CA ARG A 194 -18.45 15.80 1.48
C ARG A 194 -18.74 16.33 2.88
N MET A 195 -18.01 15.88 3.91
CA MET A 195 -18.17 16.37 5.29
C MET A 195 -17.61 17.79 5.52
N LYS A 196 -16.79 18.30 4.59
CA LYS A 196 -16.20 19.64 4.66
C LYS A 196 -17.00 20.71 3.91
N LYS A 197 -18.01 20.28 3.13
CA LYS A 197 -18.97 21.17 2.45
C LYS A 197 -20.18 21.37 3.36
#